data_AF-A0A3P7XC16-F1
#
_entry.id   AF-A0A3P7XC16-F1
#
_cell.length_a   1.000
_cell.length_b   1.000
_cell.length_c   1.000
_cell.angle_alpha   90.00
_cell.angle_beta   90.00
_cell.angle_gamma   90.00
#
_symmetry.space_group_name_H-M   'P 1'
#
loop_
_entity.id
_entity.type
_entity.pdbx_description
1 polymer ?
#
loop_
_entity_poly.entity_id
_entity_poly.type
_entity_poly.pdbx_seq_one_letter_code
_entity_poly.pdbx_strand_id
1 'polypeptide(L)'
;MNISVSGAISGLSQDEKRMIEMCWLKCTRRQLKRCSEDIFLDILHQDESLSLLFNLEAVPPTRLREHEYFKSHAANFVIVLNLVITNLQNSFEQTCEALQTLGYQHVALKTRGFQSIFWDVFTDCFERNHPVTFRKESEREVSSDLITIILITIPTTTAKSFHDYFLSSY
;
A
#
# COMPACT_ATOMS: atom_id res chain seq x y z
N MET A 1 -14.88 -12.67 -27.19
CA MET A 1 -14.13 -12.87 -25.94
C MET A 1 -14.45 -11.70 -25.03
N ASN A 2 -15.17 -11.94 -23.93
CA ASN A 2 -15.47 -10.89 -22.95
C ASN A 2 -14.23 -10.68 -22.08
N ILE A 3 -13.47 -9.63 -22.38
CA ILE A 3 -12.47 -9.10 -21.46
C ILE A 3 -13.29 -8.49 -20.32
N SER A 4 -13.28 -9.13 -19.15
CA SER A 4 -13.88 -8.57 -17.94
C SER A 4 -13.26 -7.19 -17.71
N VAL A 5 -14.09 -6.15 -17.63
CA VAL A 5 -13.69 -4.75 -17.41
C VAL A 5 -12.79 -4.63 -16.16
N SER A 6 -12.96 -5.52 -15.17
CA SER A 6 -12.10 -5.62 -13.98
C SER A 6 -10.64 -6.01 -14.26
N GLY A 7 -10.38 -6.78 -15.33
CA GLY A 7 -9.01 -7.10 -15.76
C GLY A 7 -8.25 -5.89 -16.32
N ALA A 8 -8.97 -4.98 -16.98
CA ALA A 8 -8.38 -3.78 -17.57
C ALA A 8 -8.04 -2.70 -16.54
N ILE A 9 -8.80 -2.62 -15.43
CA ILE A 9 -8.64 -1.55 -14.42
C ILE A 9 -7.37 -1.76 -13.58
N SER A 10 -7.06 -3.00 -13.19
CA SER A 10 -5.84 -3.27 -12.40
C SER A 10 -4.59 -3.50 -13.25
N GLY A 11 -4.73 -3.75 -14.56
CA GLY A 11 -3.59 -4.11 -15.44
C GLY A 11 -2.99 -5.50 -15.21
N LEU A 12 -3.56 -6.31 -14.31
CA LEU A 12 -3.10 -7.69 -14.02
C LEU A 12 -3.94 -8.72 -14.77
N SER A 13 -3.29 -9.74 -15.29
CA SER A 13 -3.91 -10.95 -15.81
C SER A 13 -4.63 -11.73 -14.71
N GLN A 14 -5.58 -12.58 -15.11
CA GLN A 14 -6.33 -13.42 -14.19
C GLN A 14 -5.42 -14.37 -13.38
N ASP A 15 -4.34 -14.86 -14.00
CA ASP A 15 -3.39 -15.75 -13.36
C ASP A 15 -2.54 -15.02 -12.30
N GLU A 16 -2.11 -13.79 -12.58
CA GLU A 16 -1.39 -12.95 -11.62
C GLU A 16 -2.27 -12.59 -10.42
N LYS A 17 -3.53 -12.19 -10.66
CA LYS A 17 -4.51 -11.93 -9.59
C LYS A 17 -4.68 -13.15 -8.69
N ARG A 18 -4.84 -14.34 -9.29
CA ARG A 18 -4.97 -15.60 -8.56
C ARG A 18 -3.70 -15.94 -7.79
N MET A 19 -2.53 -15.67 -8.36
CA MET A 19 -1.24 -15.89 -7.68
C MET A 19 -1.13 -15.03 -6.43
N ILE A 20 -1.44 -13.74 -6.54
CA ILE A 20 -1.46 -12.80 -5.41
C ILE A 20 -2.39 -13.29 -4.30
N GLU A 21 -3.64 -13.62 -4.64
CA GLU A 21 -4.62 -14.14 -3.67
C GLU A 21 -4.14 -15.41 -2.98
N MET A 22 -3.61 -16.38 -3.75
CA MET A 22 -3.10 -17.64 -3.21
C MET A 22 -1.90 -17.44 -2.28
N CYS A 23 -0.98 -16.55 -2.63
CA CYS A 23 0.17 -16.23 -1.77
C CYS A 23 -0.28 -15.52 -0.49
N TRP A 24 -1.21 -14.59 -0.61
CA TRP A 24 -1.74 -13.84 0.53
C TRP A 24 -2.52 -14.72 1.51
N LEU A 25 -3.41 -15.59 1.02
CA LEU A 25 -4.22 -16.50 1.86
C LEU A 25 -3.38 -17.53 2.63
N LYS A 26 -2.16 -17.83 2.18
CA LYS A 26 -1.21 -18.68 2.91
C LYS A 26 -0.55 -17.98 4.09
N CYS A 27 -0.64 -16.66 4.19
CA CYS A 27 -0.10 -15.92 5.33
C CYS A 27 -0.98 -16.10 6.56
N THR A 28 -0.36 -16.52 7.66
CA THR A 28 -0.99 -16.45 8.99
C THR A 28 -1.10 -15.01 9.46
N ARG A 29 -2.07 -14.72 10.35
CA ARG A 29 -2.21 -13.40 10.99
C ARG A 29 -0.90 -12.92 11.64
N ARG A 30 -0.14 -13.84 12.25
CA ARG A 30 1.17 -13.53 12.88
C ARG A 30 2.20 -13.12 11.84
N GLN A 31 2.23 -13.76 10.67
CA GLN A 31 3.14 -13.41 9.58
C GLN A 31 2.80 -12.04 9.00
N LEU A 32 1.52 -11.76 8.74
CA LEU A 32 1.07 -10.45 8.24
C LEU A 32 1.40 -9.33 9.23
N LYS A 33 1.10 -9.54 10.53
CA LYS A 33 1.44 -8.59 11.59
C LYS A 33 2.94 -8.29 11.58
N ARG A 34 3.78 -9.32 11.63
CA ARG A 34 5.23 -9.14 11.64
C ARG A 34 5.74 -8.40 10.40
N CYS A 35 5.31 -8.83 9.21
CA CYS A 35 5.63 -8.19 7.94
C CYS A 35 5.28 -6.68 7.97
N SER A 36 4.07 -6.32 8.40
CA SER A 36 3.68 -4.91 8.49
C SER A 36 4.45 -4.10 9.55
N GLU A 37 4.80 -4.72 10.68
CA GLU A 37 5.63 -4.08 11.71
C GLU A 37 7.07 -3.88 11.20
N ASP A 38 7.61 -4.83 10.44
CA ASP A 38 8.96 -4.73 9.85
C ASP A 38 9.01 -3.64 8.75
N ILE A 39 7.98 -3.57 7.87
CA ILE A 39 7.83 -2.47 6.90
C ILE A 39 7.80 -1.11 7.61
N PHE A 40 6.94 -0.95 8.61
CA PHE A 40 6.79 0.35 9.26
C PHE A 40 8.03 0.76 10.04
N LEU A 41 8.71 -0.19 10.68
CA LEU A 41 9.97 0.07 11.36
C LEU A 41 11.06 0.53 10.38
N ASP A 42 11.17 -0.10 9.22
CA ASP A 42 12.16 0.29 8.21
C ASP A 42 11.88 1.67 7.60
N ILE A 43 10.60 2.06 7.50
CA ILE A 43 10.18 3.42 7.10
C ILE A 43 10.68 4.43 8.14
N LEU A 44 10.38 4.20 9.43
CA LEU A 44 10.79 5.11 10.51
C LEU A 44 12.31 5.26 10.62
N HIS A 45 13.08 4.26 10.18
CA HIS A 45 14.54 4.31 10.14
C HIS A 45 15.11 4.98 8.88
N GLN A 46 14.32 5.28 7.85
CA GLN A 46 14.83 6.00 6.67
C GLN A 46 15.13 7.47 6.98
N ASP A 47 14.29 8.12 7.78
CA ASP A 47 14.38 9.55 8.07
C ASP A 47 13.75 9.86 9.43
N GLU A 48 14.48 10.56 10.30
CA GLU A 48 13.99 10.97 11.63
C GLU A 48 12.70 11.80 11.56
N SER A 49 12.51 12.57 10.49
CA SER A 49 11.30 13.38 10.26
C SER A 49 10.03 12.53 10.08
N LEU A 50 10.16 11.27 9.65
CA LEU A 50 9.03 10.35 9.57
C LEU A 50 8.50 10.03 10.96
N SER A 51 9.36 9.89 11.96
CA SER A 51 8.93 9.65 13.34
C SER A 51 8.09 10.80 13.90
N LEU A 52 8.38 12.04 13.51
CA LEU A 52 7.58 13.22 13.88
C LEU A 52 6.17 13.18 13.29
N LEU A 53 5.99 12.68 12.06
CA LEU A 53 4.67 12.59 11.44
C LEU A 53 3.72 11.65 12.20
N PHE A 54 4.28 10.66 12.89
CA PHE A 54 3.56 9.65 13.65
C PHE A 54 3.55 9.88 15.17
N ASN A 55 4.11 11.00 15.65
CA ASN A 55 4.28 11.30 17.08
C ASN A 55 5.07 10.20 17.83
N LEU A 56 6.16 9.72 17.22
CA LEU A 56 7.01 8.64 17.74
C LEU A 56 8.43 9.10 18.08
N GLU A 57 8.75 10.39 17.93
CA GLU A 57 10.09 10.96 18.09
C GLU A 57 10.67 10.78 19.51
N ALA A 58 9.81 10.77 20.52
CA ALA A 58 10.22 10.57 21.92
C ALA A 58 10.29 9.08 22.32
N VAL A 59 9.89 8.16 21.44
CA VAL A 59 9.82 6.73 21.74
C VAL A 59 11.17 6.09 21.43
N PRO A 60 11.82 5.43 22.41
CA PRO A 60 13.08 4.74 22.15
C PRO A 60 12.92 3.65 21.07
N PRO A 61 13.90 3.46 20.16
CA PRO A 61 13.80 2.47 19.08
C PRO A 61 13.48 1.05 19.57
N THR A 62 14.01 0.66 20.74
CA THR A 62 13.77 -0.65 21.36
C THR A 62 12.33 -0.86 21.83
N ARG A 63 11.54 0.21 21.97
CA ARG A 63 10.16 0.20 22.44
C ARG A 63 9.13 0.57 21.36
N LEU A 64 9.57 0.93 20.15
CA LEU A 64 8.66 1.34 19.06
C LEU A 64 7.55 0.31 18.82
N ARG A 65 7.91 -0.98 18.72
CA ARG A 65 6.94 -2.07 18.47
C ARG A 65 5.91 -2.26 19.59
N GLU A 66 6.19 -1.77 20.79
CA GLU A 66 5.27 -1.83 21.92
C GLU A 66 4.29 -0.65 21.93
N HIS A 67 4.60 0.42 21.20
CA HIS A 67 3.82 1.66 21.17
C HIS A 67 2.49 1.48 20.39
N GLU A 68 1.40 2.03 20.92
CA GLU A 68 0.06 1.83 20.35
C GLU A 68 -0.10 2.50 18.97
N TYR A 69 0.44 3.71 18.78
CA TYR A 69 0.45 4.35 17.44
C TYR A 69 1.22 3.51 16.42
N PHE A 70 2.32 2.87 16.84
CA PHE A 70 3.08 2.02 15.95
C PHE A 70 2.27 0.80 15.52
N LYS A 71 1.69 0.08 16.48
CA LYS A 71 0.85 -1.10 16.20
C LYS A 71 -0.33 -0.74 15.33
N SER A 72 -0.99 0.38 15.62
CA SER A 72 -2.15 0.85 14.87
C SER A 72 -1.78 1.19 13.42
N HIS A 73 -0.70 1.94 13.21
CA HIS A 73 -0.30 2.31 11.85
C HIS A 73 0.20 1.11 11.04
N ALA A 74 1.02 0.23 11.63
CA ALA A 74 1.46 -1.00 10.98
C ALA A 74 0.24 -1.88 10.59
N ALA A 75 -0.75 -2.01 11.46
CA ALA A 75 -1.96 -2.79 11.15
C ALA A 75 -2.74 -2.22 9.95
N ASN A 76 -2.69 -0.90 9.71
CA ASN A 76 -3.37 -0.29 8.57
C ASN A 76 -2.80 -0.78 7.23
N PHE A 77 -1.52 -1.13 7.13
CA PHE A 77 -0.96 -1.72 5.90
C PHE A 77 -1.65 -3.05 5.58
N VAL A 78 -1.85 -3.90 6.58
CA VAL A 78 -2.55 -5.18 6.40
C VAL A 78 -4.01 -4.97 6.03
N ILE A 79 -4.67 -3.95 6.58
CA ILE A 79 -6.07 -3.62 6.25
C ILE A 79 -6.18 -3.18 4.78
N VAL A 80 -5.32 -2.26 4.34
CA VAL A 80 -5.32 -1.76 2.96
C VAL A 80 -4.99 -2.89 1.98
N LEU A 81 -3.96 -3.70 2.25
CA LEU A 81 -3.61 -4.83 1.39
C LEU A 81 -4.72 -5.88 1.34
N ASN A 82 -5.37 -6.20 2.46
CA ASN A 82 -6.54 -7.09 2.46
C ASN A 82 -7.67 -6.55 1.61
N LEU A 83 -8.01 -5.25 1.76
CA LEU A 83 -9.05 -4.62 0.96
C LEU A 83 -8.75 -4.76 -0.53
N VAL A 84 -7.52 -4.47 -0.93
CA VAL A 84 -7.09 -4.55 -2.33
C VAL A 84 -7.18 -5.97 -2.85
N ILE A 85 -6.54 -6.91 -2.15
CA ILE A 85 -6.41 -8.30 -2.61
C ILE A 85 -7.77 -9.00 -2.67
N THR A 86 -8.64 -8.81 -1.67
CA THR A 86 -9.97 -9.47 -1.62
C THR A 86 -10.94 -8.97 -2.69
N ASN A 87 -10.71 -7.78 -3.25
CA ASN A 87 -11.54 -7.19 -4.28
C ASN A 87 -10.89 -7.24 -5.68
N LEU A 88 -9.67 -7.74 -5.79
CA LEU A 88 -8.83 -7.67 -7.00
C LEU A 88 -9.48 -8.34 -8.22
N GLN A 89 -10.27 -9.39 -7.99
CA GLN A 89 -10.93 -10.17 -9.04
C GLN A 89 -12.15 -9.43 -9.63
N ASN A 90 -13.08 -9.00 -8.79
CA ASN A 90 -14.45 -8.65 -9.22
C ASN A 90 -14.92 -7.25 -8.81
N SER A 91 -14.23 -6.61 -7.87
CA SER A 91 -14.72 -5.38 -7.22
C SER A 91 -13.63 -4.32 -7.08
N PHE A 92 -12.65 -4.34 -7.98
CA PHE A 92 -11.45 -3.50 -7.86
C PHE A 92 -11.78 -1.99 -7.95
N GLU A 93 -12.84 -1.61 -8.67
CA GLU A 93 -13.31 -0.22 -8.74
C GLU A 93 -13.69 0.36 -7.37
N GLN A 94 -14.35 -0.44 -6.51
CA GLN A 94 -14.69 -0.01 -5.14
C GLN A 94 -13.43 0.17 -4.28
N THR A 95 -12.42 -0.66 -4.51
CA THR A 95 -11.09 -0.48 -3.90
C THR A 95 -10.45 0.82 -4.38
N CYS A 96 -10.59 1.18 -5.66
CA CYS A 96 -10.03 2.43 -6.18
C CYS A 96 -10.58 3.66 -5.45
N GLU A 97 -11.89 3.73 -5.20
CA GLU A 97 -12.50 4.83 -4.45
C GLU A 97 -11.94 4.95 -3.02
N ALA A 98 -11.74 3.81 -2.35
CA ALA A 98 -11.16 3.77 -1.02
C ALA A 98 -9.69 4.22 -1.01
N LEU A 99 -8.89 3.76 -1.99
CA LEU A 99 -7.50 4.20 -2.17
C LEU A 99 -7.39 5.68 -2.52
N GLN A 100 -8.33 6.20 -3.31
CA GLN A 100 -8.39 7.63 -3.61
C GLN A 100 -8.63 8.45 -2.34
N THR A 101 -9.59 8.03 -1.52
CA THR A 101 -9.87 8.65 -0.23
C THR A 101 -8.63 8.63 0.66
N LEU A 102 -7.92 7.51 0.73
CA LEU A 102 -6.67 7.38 1.47
C LEU A 102 -5.60 8.35 0.96
N GLY A 103 -5.46 8.51 -0.36
CA GLY A 103 -4.51 9.47 -0.95
C GLY A 103 -4.85 10.92 -0.61
N TYR A 104 -6.12 11.32 -0.67
CA TYR A 104 -6.51 12.67 -0.25
C TYR A 104 -6.18 12.96 1.22
N GLN A 105 -6.32 11.96 2.11
CA GLN A 105 -5.90 12.10 3.50
C GLN A 105 -4.39 12.35 3.61
N HIS A 106 -3.56 11.64 2.83
CA HIS A 106 -2.11 11.84 2.82
C HIS A 106 -1.71 13.18 2.20
N VAL A 107 -2.41 13.63 1.17
CA VAL A 107 -2.22 14.96 0.58
C VAL A 107 -2.51 16.06 1.61
N ALA A 108 -3.52 15.90 2.46
CA ALA A 108 -3.81 16.84 3.54
C ALA A 108 -2.69 16.91 4.59
N LEU A 109 -1.86 15.87 4.71
CA LEU A 109 -0.71 15.83 5.61
C LEU A 109 0.52 16.56 5.06
N LYS A 110 0.49 17.08 3.82
CA LYS A 110 1.61 17.89 3.27
C LYS A 110 1.94 19.09 4.15
N THR A 111 0.92 19.74 4.71
CA THR A 111 1.08 20.87 5.65
C THR A 111 1.74 20.47 6.98
N ARG A 112 1.75 19.16 7.30
CA ARG A 112 2.40 18.59 8.47
C ARG A 112 3.77 17.98 8.15
N GLY A 113 4.26 18.13 6.92
CA GLY A 113 5.58 17.66 6.49
C GLY A 113 5.57 16.34 5.71
N PHE A 114 4.40 15.78 5.36
CA PHE A 114 4.34 14.61 4.48
C PHE A 114 4.82 14.98 3.06
N GLN A 115 5.80 14.25 2.54
CA GLN A 115 6.38 14.47 1.22
C GLN A 115 6.04 13.31 0.29
N SER A 116 5.91 13.58 -1.02
CA SER A 116 5.58 12.54 -2.00
C SER A 116 6.65 11.44 -2.08
N ILE A 117 7.92 11.78 -1.81
CA ILE A 117 9.04 10.82 -1.75
C ILE A 117 8.83 9.72 -0.71
N PHE A 118 7.95 9.93 0.29
CA PHE A 118 7.65 8.90 1.29
C PHE A 118 6.86 7.72 0.71
N TRP A 119 6.22 7.87 -0.45
CA TRP A 119 5.64 6.74 -1.19
C TRP A 119 6.71 5.85 -1.79
N ASP A 120 7.81 6.43 -2.27
CA ASP A 120 8.96 5.67 -2.79
C ASP A 120 9.66 4.93 -1.63
N VAL A 121 9.84 5.61 -0.49
CA VAL A 121 10.34 4.98 0.75
C VAL A 121 9.46 3.80 1.18
N PHE A 122 8.14 3.95 1.16
CA PHE A 122 7.23 2.85 1.45
C PHE A 122 7.44 1.66 0.52
N THR A 123 7.61 1.92 -0.78
CA THR A 123 7.85 0.88 -1.80
C THR A 123 9.12 0.11 -1.51
N ASP A 124 10.24 0.81 -1.29
CA ASP A 124 11.53 0.20 -0.96
C ASP A 124 11.48 -0.63 0.32
N CYS A 125 10.76 -0.14 1.34
CA CYS A 125 10.55 -0.86 2.59
C CYS A 125 9.65 -2.09 2.41
N PHE A 126 8.63 -2.02 1.56
CA PHE A 126 7.77 -3.15 1.24
C PHE A 126 8.54 -4.26 0.51
N GLU A 127 9.33 -3.93 -0.51
CA GLU A 127 10.08 -4.92 -1.28
C GLU A 127 11.09 -5.70 -0.42
N ARG A 128 11.76 -4.99 0.49
CA ARG A 128 12.66 -5.60 1.49
C ARG A 128 11.93 -6.51 2.47
N ASN A 129 10.66 -6.25 2.75
CA ASN A 129 9.87 -6.93 3.79
C ASN A 129 8.60 -7.61 3.25
N HIS A 130 8.62 -8.10 2.00
CA HIS A 130 7.46 -8.77 1.39
C HIS A 130 6.97 -9.96 2.23
N PRO A 131 5.66 -10.31 2.15
CA PRO A 131 5.15 -11.44 2.93
C PRO A 131 5.87 -12.74 2.57
N VAL A 132 6.23 -13.53 3.59
CA VAL A 132 7.09 -14.74 3.48
C VAL A 132 6.55 -15.87 2.58
N THR A 133 5.36 -15.71 2.05
CA THR A 133 4.70 -16.64 1.12
C THR A 133 4.99 -16.31 -0.34
N PHE A 134 5.42 -15.09 -0.66
CA PHE A 134 5.87 -14.66 -1.99
C PHE A 134 7.36 -14.99 -2.15
N ARG A 135 7.67 -16.24 -2.44
CA ARG A 135 9.03 -16.79 -2.36
C ARG A 135 9.73 -16.81 -3.71
N LYS A 136 9.01 -17.14 -4.77
CA LYS A 136 9.54 -17.22 -6.12
C LYS A 136 9.68 -15.83 -6.71
N GLU A 137 10.59 -15.67 -7.66
CA GLU A 137 10.78 -14.43 -8.41
C GLU A 137 9.46 -13.93 -9.00
N SER A 138 8.75 -14.78 -9.73
CA SER A 138 7.42 -14.45 -10.29
C SER A 138 6.38 -14.04 -9.23
N GLU A 139 6.45 -14.60 -8.02
CA GLU A 139 5.54 -14.23 -6.93
C GLU A 139 5.91 -12.83 -6.40
N ARG A 140 7.21 -12.52 -6.30
CA ARG A 140 7.69 -11.22 -5.87
C ARG A 140 7.37 -10.13 -6.90
N GLU A 141 7.52 -10.43 -8.19
CA GLU A 141 7.14 -9.53 -9.29
C GLU A 141 5.67 -9.11 -9.17
N VAL A 142 4.74 -10.07 -9.09
CA VAL A 142 3.31 -9.73 -8.95
C VAL A 142 2.99 -9.03 -7.62
N SER A 143 3.82 -9.23 -6.59
CA SER A 143 3.70 -8.48 -5.34
C SER A 143 4.14 -7.01 -5.49
N SER A 144 5.18 -6.74 -6.27
CA SER A 144 5.60 -5.37 -6.61
C SER A 144 4.59 -4.70 -7.55
N ASP A 145 4.01 -5.44 -8.50
CA ASP A 145 2.94 -4.94 -9.36
C ASP A 145 1.69 -4.55 -8.55
N LEU A 146 1.32 -5.35 -7.54
CA LEU A 146 0.25 -5.02 -6.61
C LEU A 146 0.47 -3.67 -5.91
N ILE A 147 1.70 -3.41 -5.44
CA ILE A 147 2.04 -2.13 -4.80
C ILE A 147 1.99 -0.99 -5.82
N THR A 148 2.52 -1.20 -7.01
CA THR A 148 2.46 -0.22 -8.10
C THR A 148 1.02 0.19 -8.38
N ILE A 149 0.12 -0.79 -8.49
CA ILE A 149 -1.32 -0.57 -8.70
C ILE A 149 -1.94 0.26 -7.58
N ILE A 150 -1.57 -0.03 -6.33
CA ILE A 150 -2.03 0.77 -5.17
C ILE A 150 -1.57 2.22 -5.33
N LEU A 151 -0.29 2.44 -5.62
CA LEU A 151 0.30 3.78 -5.68
C LEU A 151 -0.20 4.62 -6.86
N ILE A 152 -0.40 4.03 -8.05
CA ILE A 152 -1.00 4.75 -9.19
C ILE A 152 -2.45 5.15 -8.93
N THR A 153 -3.13 4.42 -8.05
CA THR A 153 -4.54 4.68 -7.71
C THR A 153 -4.67 5.75 -6.62
N ILE A 154 -3.63 5.95 -5.80
CA ILE A 154 -3.58 6.94 -4.73
C ILE A 154 -3.24 8.33 -5.31
N PRO A 155 -4.12 9.34 -5.14
CA PRO A 155 -3.78 10.72 -5.49
C PRO A 155 -2.58 11.23 -4.68
N THR A 156 -1.54 11.68 -5.38
CA THR A 156 -0.34 12.27 -4.76
C THR A 156 -0.38 13.81 -4.73
N THR A 157 -1.41 14.42 -5.32
CA THR A 157 -1.64 15.86 -5.34
C THR A 157 -3.10 16.21 -5.06
N THR A 158 -3.36 17.46 -4.66
CA THR A 158 -4.71 17.99 -4.40
C THR A 158 -5.53 18.19 -5.67
N ALA A 159 -4.91 18.13 -6.84
CA ALA A 159 -5.64 18.27 -8.08
C ALA A 159 -6.62 17.10 -8.19
N LYS A 160 -7.91 17.40 -8.19
CA LYS A 160 -8.86 16.54 -8.87
C LYS A 160 -8.32 16.41 -10.30
N SER A 161 -7.79 15.23 -10.62
CA SER A 161 -8.32 14.37 -11.67
C SER A 161 -7.28 13.73 -12.59
N PHE A 162 -7.53 12.46 -12.89
CA PHE A 162 -7.34 11.90 -14.23
C PHE A 162 -8.59 12.17 -15.11
N HIS A 163 -9.76 12.37 -14.48
CA HIS A 163 -11.06 12.54 -15.11
C HIS A 163 -11.31 13.94 -15.74
N ASP A 164 -10.76 15.03 -15.22
CA ASP A 164 -10.93 16.41 -15.72
C ASP A 164 -9.88 16.74 -16.79
N TYR A 165 -8.73 16.05 -16.80
CA TYR A 165 -7.79 16.10 -17.92
C TYR A 165 -8.35 15.45 -19.20
N PHE A 166 -9.15 14.39 -19.07
CA PHE A 166 -9.77 13.72 -20.22
C PHE A 166 -11.00 14.46 -20.76
N LEU A 167 -11.75 15.13 -19.88
CA LEU A 167 -12.96 15.90 -20.25
C LEU A 167 -12.69 17.35 -20.68
N SER A 168 -11.52 17.92 -20.39
CA SER A 168 -11.12 19.24 -20.92
C SER A 168 -10.49 19.17 -22.31
N SER A 169 -10.33 17.96 -22.87
CA SER A 169 -9.76 17.71 -24.18
C SER A 169 -10.81 17.35 -25.25
N TYR A 170 -12.10 17.55 -24.98
CA TYR A 170 -13.21 17.44 -25.94
C TYR A 170 -14.22 18.57 -25.80
#